data_AF-A0AAW4Y1R1-F1
#
_entry.id   AF-A0AAW4Y1R1-F1
#
_cell.length_a   1.000
_cell.length_b   1.000
_cell.length_c   1.000
_cell.angle_alpha   90.00
_cell.angle_beta   90.00
_cell.angle_gamma   90.00
#
_symmetry.space_group_name_H-M   'P 1'
#
loop_
_entity.id
_entity.type
_entity.pdbx_description
1 polymer ?
#
loop_
_entity_poly.entity_id
_entity_poly.type
_entity_poly.pdbx_seq_one_letter_code
_entity_poly.pdbx_strand_id
1 'polypeptide(L)'
;MDELQKTYPAAGTALLVRPARKWDECVIGFHGRVAAQNGIRRRELEPLLPRQKVCTHAFGHPLPAWAWKYGGKEYSTSACIHCIWENRYIKQAWRIKLVEVCHVHHTLLKPARGVDNKRCSFEAIYSSLDDPTFRSANTCHANYRDDEWRVFQSIWPWINEQREVGSQELAASTLIATLLQRLAYVRPEDGGTQRQPFLAQVDRWAKSIDLDICASRYGIDELLVRLPSSLHRAAAYRFLNEVVDAEEIQPSVMRELPLHRWLSLLQSLLASGSDALAPDRQSAVDSASLRQRIEELYVPAEKRQFLLEIFERAATQAERERPKHGRIFKLHRAISLEVVAADICMPHEAIRYLRLGHCQPLVIALRRCDLLRAWQTGPHQFYLRSQMEGMLEKLTRHAHPFEGQTGLPPVFRTHRMT
;
A
#
# COMPACT_ATOMS: atom_id res chain seq x y z
N MET A 1 35.32 37.99 4.86
CA MET A 1 35.39 36.75 4.05
C MET A 1 36.41 35.82 4.69
N ASP A 2 36.12 35.25 5.86
CA ASP A 2 37.12 34.46 6.59
C ASP A 2 36.55 33.45 7.62
N GLU A 3 35.33 32.95 7.42
CA GLU A 3 34.74 31.91 8.31
C GLU A 3 34.12 30.70 7.59
N LEU A 4 34.35 30.53 6.29
CA LEU A 4 33.82 29.39 5.53
C LEU A 4 34.86 28.32 5.14
N GLN A 5 36.11 28.44 5.60
CA GLN A 5 37.20 27.52 5.23
C GLN A 5 37.61 26.51 6.32
N LYS A 6 36.90 26.43 7.46
CA LYS A 6 37.32 25.57 8.60
C LYS A 6 36.64 24.21 8.76
N THR A 7 35.81 23.73 7.83
CA THR A 7 35.06 22.47 8.04
C THR A 7 35.26 21.34 7.03
N TYR A 8 36.14 21.45 6.04
CA TYR A 8 36.39 20.30 5.15
C TYR A 8 37.87 20.21 4.76
N PRO A 9 38.55 19.09 5.07
CA PRO A 9 39.88 18.86 4.53
C PRO A 9 39.79 18.83 3.00
N ALA A 10 40.82 19.40 2.37
CA ALA A 10 40.99 19.45 0.92
C ALA A 10 40.69 18.07 0.30
N ALA A 11 39.91 18.08 -0.78
CA ALA A 11 39.54 16.90 -1.56
C ALA A 11 40.77 16.29 -2.26
N GLY A 12 41.66 15.67 -1.50
CA GLY A 12 42.68 14.75 -1.97
C GLY A 12 42.11 13.35 -1.96
N THR A 13 41.80 12.80 -3.14
CA THR A 13 41.55 11.36 -3.41
C THR A 13 40.98 10.55 -2.25
N ALA A 14 39.83 10.98 -1.70
CA ALA A 14 39.08 10.14 -0.78
C ALA A 14 38.52 8.96 -1.59
N LEU A 15 39.03 7.75 -1.33
CA LEU A 15 38.50 6.52 -1.91
C LEU A 15 37.00 6.47 -1.64
N LEU A 16 36.20 6.30 -2.69
CA LEU A 16 34.76 6.15 -2.53
C LEU A 16 34.46 4.96 -1.61
N VAL A 17 33.81 5.22 -0.49
CA VAL A 17 33.48 4.19 0.51
C VAL A 17 32.13 3.59 0.16
N ARG A 18 32.10 2.29 -0.14
CA ARG A 18 30.85 1.53 -0.29
C ARG A 18 30.68 0.64 0.94
N PRO A 19 29.78 0.99 1.88
CA PRO A 19 29.56 0.16 3.05
C PRO A 19 28.98 -1.21 2.66
N ALA A 20 29.22 -2.21 3.50
CA ALA A 20 28.48 -3.47 3.41
C ALA A 20 26.98 -3.21 3.62
N ARG A 21 26.17 -3.75 2.71
CA ARG A 21 24.71 -3.70 2.82
C ARG A 21 24.27 -4.61 3.96
N LYS A 22 23.42 -4.10 4.86
CA LYS A 22 22.82 -4.96 5.90
C LYS A 22 21.74 -5.84 5.27
N TRP A 23 21.56 -7.06 5.76
CA TRP A 23 20.66 -8.06 5.16
C TRP A 23 19.20 -7.58 5.12
N ASP A 24 18.74 -6.87 6.14
CA ASP A 24 17.40 -6.28 6.24
C ASP A 24 17.35 -4.83 5.75
N GLU A 25 18.38 -4.34 5.04
CA GLU A 25 18.42 -2.97 4.56
C GLU A 25 17.64 -2.80 3.26
N CYS A 26 16.68 -1.87 3.26
CA CYS A 26 16.04 -1.48 2.02
C CYS A 26 17.00 -0.66 1.14
N VAL A 27 16.78 -0.69 -0.18
CA VAL A 27 17.68 -0.03 -1.14
C VAL A 27 17.80 1.48 -0.90
N ILE A 28 16.73 2.14 -0.45
CA ILE A 28 16.73 3.58 -0.13
C ILE A 28 17.67 3.85 1.06
N GLY A 29 17.57 3.07 2.13
CA GLY A 29 18.46 3.16 3.30
C GLY A 29 19.92 2.92 2.93
N PHE A 30 20.18 1.89 2.13
CA PHE A 30 21.53 1.57 1.65
C PHE A 30 22.15 2.74 0.86
N HIS A 31 21.41 3.31 -0.09
CA HIS A 31 21.88 4.47 -0.85
C HIS A 31 22.10 5.71 0.04
N GLY A 32 21.25 5.91 1.05
CA GLY A 32 21.44 6.96 2.05
C GLY A 32 22.75 6.81 2.84
N ARG A 33 23.10 5.59 3.25
CA ARG A 33 24.39 5.31 3.90
C ARG A 33 25.59 5.51 3.00
N VAL A 34 25.52 5.05 1.76
CA VAL A 34 26.58 5.27 0.76
C VAL A 34 26.78 6.78 0.56
N ALA A 35 25.71 7.53 0.36
CA ALA A 35 25.76 8.99 0.19
C ALA A 35 26.43 9.69 1.38
N ALA A 36 25.98 9.38 2.60
CA ALA A 36 26.49 9.96 3.82
C ALA A 36 27.99 9.68 4.04
N GLN A 37 28.44 8.45 3.79
CA GLN A 37 29.85 8.07 3.95
C GLN A 37 30.78 8.73 2.93
N ASN A 38 30.27 9.14 1.78
CA ASN A 38 31.04 9.83 0.75
C ASN A 38 30.88 11.36 0.80
N GLY A 39 30.17 11.90 1.81
CA GLY A 39 29.92 13.33 1.93
C GLY A 39 29.07 13.93 0.79
N ILE A 40 28.38 13.08 0.01
CA ILE A 40 27.63 13.51 -1.18
C ILE A 40 26.29 14.13 -0.75
N ARG A 41 26.03 15.36 -1.19
CA ARG A 41 24.78 16.09 -0.85
C ARG A 41 23.66 15.72 -1.82
N ARG A 42 22.41 15.84 -1.36
CA ARG A 42 21.15 15.53 -2.10
C ARG A 42 21.15 15.89 -3.59
N ARG A 43 21.58 17.12 -3.94
CA ARG A 43 21.49 17.63 -5.33
C ARG A 43 22.33 16.83 -6.32
N GLU A 44 23.38 16.17 -5.85
CA GLU A 44 24.34 15.45 -6.68
C GLU A 44 23.90 13.99 -6.92
N LEU A 45 23.09 13.42 -6.02
CA LEU A 45 22.62 12.03 -6.10
C LEU A 45 21.29 11.88 -6.83
N GLU A 46 20.41 12.88 -6.74
CA GLU A 46 19.06 12.83 -7.31
C GLU A 46 19.03 12.49 -8.83
N PRO A 47 19.98 12.97 -9.67
CA PRO A 47 20.08 12.58 -11.07
C PRO A 47 20.65 11.16 -11.30
N LEU A 48 21.44 10.65 -10.35
CA LEU A 48 22.20 9.40 -10.46
C LEU A 48 21.43 8.20 -9.89
N LEU A 49 20.43 8.44 -9.05
CA LEU A 49 19.63 7.39 -8.45
C LEU A 49 18.66 6.83 -9.50
N PRO A 50 18.76 5.53 -9.86
CA PRO A 50 17.81 4.92 -10.77
C PRO A 50 16.40 5.07 -10.20
N ARG A 51 15.45 5.46 -11.06
CA ARG A 51 14.02 5.46 -10.71
C ARG A 51 13.68 4.08 -10.17
N GLN A 52 13.50 3.96 -8.86
CA GLN A 52 13.20 2.66 -8.28
C GLN A 52 11.82 2.24 -8.77
N LYS A 53 11.80 1.17 -9.58
CA LYS A 53 10.58 0.41 -9.79
C LYS A 53 10.05 0.01 -8.41
N VAL A 54 8.74 0.10 -8.24
CA VAL A 54 8.13 -0.12 -6.93
C VAL A 54 8.56 -1.50 -6.44
N CYS A 55 9.19 -1.55 -5.28
CA CYS A 55 9.81 -2.77 -4.78
C CYS A 55 8.71 -3.78 -4.46
N THR A 56 8.61 -4.84 -5.27
CA THR A 56 7.69 -5.97 -5.09
C THR A 56 8.32 -7.08 -4.26
N HIS A 57 9.58 -6.92 -3.82
CA HIS A 57 10.35 -7.97 -3.16
C HIS A 57 10.79 -7.56 -1.74
N ALA A 58 10.51 -8.41 -0.76
CA ALA A 58 11.04 -8.33 0.60
C ALA A 58 12.07 -9.46 0.78
N PHE A 59 13.28 -9.15 1.25
CA PHE A 59 14.34 -10.13 1.46
C PHE A 59 14.66 -10.99 0.22
N GLY A 60 14.53 -10.40 -0.98
CA GLY A 60 14.73 -11.13 -2.24
C GLY A 60 13.52 -11.93 -2.72
N HIS A 61 12.42 -11.96 -1.96
CA HIS A 61 11.24 -12.75 -2.27
C HIS A 61 10.03 -11.88 -2.66
N PRO A 62 9.26 -12.24 -3.70
CA PRO A 62 8.08 -11.47 -4.12
C PRO A 62 6.95 -11.58 -3.11
N LEU A 63 6.38 -10.45 -2.70
CA LEU A 63 5.19 -10.39 -1.84
C LEU A 63 3.99 -9.87 -2.64
N PRO A 64 2.76 -10.31 -2.31
CA PRO A 64 1.56 -9.88 -3.03
C PRO A 64 1.29 -8.39 -2.77
N ALA A 65 0.66 -7.71 -3.72
CA ALA A 65 0.48 -6.25 -3.65
C ALA A 65 -0.20 -5.78 -2.36
N TRP A 66 -1.18 -6.51 -1.84
CA TRP A 66 -1.87 -6.15 -0.60
C TRP A 66 -1.00 -6.22 0.67
N ALA A 67 0.12 -6.96 0.63
CA ALA A 67 1.03 -7.15 1.77
C ALA A 67 2.00 -5.98 1.96
N TRP A 68 2.04 -5.05 1.01
CA TRP A 68 2.92 -3.91 1.05
C TRP A 68 2.16 -2.66 1.45
N LYS A 69 2.88 -1.70 2.03
CA LYS A 69 2.43 -0.32 2.13
C LYS A 69 2.52 0.35 0.73
N TYR A 70 1.74 -0.10 -0.25
CA TYR A 70 1.70 0.54 -1.59
C TYR A 70 0.85 1.82 -1.58
N GLY A 71 1.51 2.96 -1.83
CA GLY A 71 1.41 3.65 -3.12
C GLY A 71 0.14 4.43 -3.50
N GLY A 72 -0.70 4.84 -2.55
CA GLY A 72 -1.57 6.01 -2.73
C GLY A 72 -0.79 7.33 -2.53
N LYS A 73 -1.39 8.49 -2.85
CA LYS A 73 -0.77 9.83 -2.62
C LYS A 73 -0.39 10.10 -1.16
N GLU A 74 -0.88 9.30 -0.21
CA GLU A 74 -0.81 9.56 1.23
C GLU A 74 -0.05 8.50 2.04
N TYR A 75 0.46 7.43 1.42
CA TYR A 75 1.18 6.38 2.14
C TYR A 75 2.61 6.29 1.67
N SER A 76 3.51 6.67 2.57
CA SER A 76 4.94 6.78 2.40
C SER A 76 5.69 5.70 3.18
N THR A 77 6.94 5.45 2.79
CA THR A 77 7.84 4.58 3.53
C THR A 77 7.83 4.98 5.01
N SER A 78 7.39 4.06 5.88
CA SER A 78 7.44 4.28 7.33
C SER A 78 8.85 3.98 7.83
N ALA A 79 9.35 4.78 8.77
CA ALA A 79 10.65 4.52 9.37
C ALA A 79 10.71 4.95 10.83
N CYS A 80 11.68 4.37 11.54
CA CYS A 80 12.04 4.81 12.89
C CYS A 80 13.01 5.98 12.80
N ILE A 81 12.67 7.08 13.47
CA ILE A 81 13.52 8.28 13.49
C ILE A 81 14.88 8.00 14.15
N HIS A 82 14.91 7.23 15.24
CA HIS A 82 16.14 6.88 15.94
C HIS A 82 17.09 6.05 15.07
N CYS A 83 16.61 4.98 14.41
CA CYS A 83 17.44 4.21 13.47
C CYS A 83 17.98 5.07 12.32
N ILE A 84 17.18 6.01 11.82
CA ILE A 84 17.60 6.91 10.76
C ILE A 84 18.68 7.87 11.25
N TRP A 85 18.58 8.40 12.46
CA TRP A 85 19.56 9.31 13.04
C TRP A 85 20.86 8.62 13.41
N GLU A 86 20.77 7.51 14.15
CA GLU A 86 21.92 6.77 14.66
C GLU A 86 22.68 6.06 13.56
N ASN A 87 21.95 5.44 12.61
CA ASN A 87 22.52 4.46 11.70
C ASN A 87 22.29 4.78 10.22
N ARG A 88 21.57 5.86 9.90
CA ARG A 88 21.16 6.21 8.52
C ARG A 88 20.45 5.06 7.80
N TYR A 89 19.64 4.34 8.56
CA TYR A 89 19.29 2.98 8.22
C TYR A 89 17.77 2.77 8.20
N ILE A 90 17.28 2.08 7.17
CA ILE A 90 15.85 1.82 6.95
C ILE A 90 15.64 0.34 6.68
N LYS A 91 14.89 -0.33 7.55
CA LYS A 91 14.59 -1.77 7.41
C LYS A 91 13.66 -2.04 6.24
N GLN A 92 13.88 -3.15 5.54
CA GLN A 92 13.02 -3.66 4.50
C GLN A 92 11.68 -4.12 5.08
N ALA A 93 11.68 -4.70 6.28
CA ALA A 93 10.48 -5.12 7.01
C ALA A 93 9.45 -3.99 7.21
N TRP A 94 9.90 -2.76 7.40
CA TRP A 94 9.03 -1.60 7.66
C TRP A 94 8.14 -1.21 6.47
N ARG A 95 8.41 -1.78 5.30
CA ARG A 95 7.62 -1.61 4.07
C ARG A 95 6.47 -2.61 3.97
N ILE A 96 6.51 -3.68 4.76
CA ILE A 96 5.44 -4.67 4.86
C ILE A 96 4.30 -4.04 5.66
N LYS A 97 3.07 -4.27 5.21
CA LYS A 97 1.84 -3.79 5.88
C LYS A 97 1.76 -4.43 7.28
N LEU A 98 1.19 -3.71 8.25
CA LEU A 98 1.04 -4.15 9.66
C LEU A 98 2.34 -4.29 10.45
N VAL A 99 3.52 -4.07 9.84
CA VAL A 99 4.74 -3.76 10.59
C VAL A 99 4.72 -2.29 10.95
N GLU A 100 4.30 -1.98 12.18
CA GLU A 100 4.06 -0.61 12.67
C GLU A 100 5.07 -0.15 13.72
N VAL A 101 5.97 -1.03 14.17
CA VAL A 101 6.86 -0.78 15.30
C VAL A 101 8.32 -1.02 14.91
N CYS A 102 9.20 -0.18 15.43
CA CYS A 102 10.63 -0.45 15.47
C CYS A 102 10.93 -1.34 16.68
N HIS A 103 11.46 -2.54 16.46
CA HIS A 103 11.85 -3.42 17.56
C HIS A 103 13.13 -3.01 18.28
N VAL A 104 13.98 -2.18 17.66
CA VAL A 104 15.21 -1.71 18.30
C VAL A 104 14.89 -0.63 19.33
N HIS A 105 13.99 0.29 18.98
CA HIS A 105 13.68 1.46 19.79
C HIS A 105 12.31 1.41 20.44
N HIS A 106 11.52 0.36 20.20
CA HIS A 106 10.15 0.19 20.69
C HIS A 106 9.25 1.42 20.44
N THR A 107 9.39 2.03 19.26
CA THR A 107 8.62 3.21 18.83
C THR A 107 7.80 2.92 17.59
N LEU A 108 6.68 3.63 17.44
CA LEU A 108 5.85 3.54 16.24
C LEU A 108 6.61 4.09 15.02
N LEU A 109 6.57 3.35 13.92
CA LEU A 109 7.13 3.77 12.64
C LEU A 109 6.32 4.91 12.08
N LYS A 110 6.99 6.01 11.75
CA LYS A 110 6.32 7.20 11.23
C LYS A 110 6.32 7.17 9.70
N PRO A 111 5.18 7.44 9.05
CA PRO A 111 5.14 7.58 7.60
C PRO A 111 5.86 8.87 7.18
N ALA A 112 6.77 8.79 6.22
CA ALA A 112 7.43 9.95 5.61
C ALA A 112 6.45 10.84 4.80
N ARG A 113 5.72 11.75 5.45
CA ARG A 113 4.64 12.53 4.82
C ARG A 113 5.14 13.37 3.63
N GLY A 114 4.33 13.46 2.57
CA GLY A 114 4.64 14.28 1.39
C GLY A 114 5.71 13.70 0.46
N VAL A 115 6.20 12.48 0.73
CA VAL A 115 7.20 11.82 -0.11
C VAL A 115 6.55 10.83 -1.07
N ASP A 116 6.66 11.07 -2.38
CA ASP A 116 6.21 10.13 -3.42
C ASP A 116 7.05 8.84 -3.33
N ASN A 117 6.42 7.72 -2.97
CA ASN A 117 7.07 6.41 -2.87
C ASN A 117 7.75 5.94 -4.17
N LYS A 118 7.37 6.48 -5.34
CA LYS A 118 8.04 6.19 -6.62
C LYS A 118 9.32 7.02 -6.83
N ARG A 119 9.52 8.08 -6.03
CA ARG A 119 10.63 9.04 -6.11
C ARG A 119 11.26 9.33 -4.74
N CYS A 120 11.08 8.40 -3.81
CA CYS A 120 11.45 8.57 -2.42
C CYS A 120 12.96 8.42 -2.25
N SER A 121 13.64 9.48 -1.80
CA SER A 121 15.05 9.45 -1.42
C SER A 121 15.20 9.33 0.10
N PHE A 122 16.36 8.86 0.55
CA PHE A 122 16.67 8.76 1.98
C PHE A 122 16.53 10.12 2.67
N GLU A 123 17.09 11.18 2.11
CA GLU A 123 16.96 12.55 2.63
C GLU A 123 15.52 13.04 2.66
N ALA A 124 14.67 12.70 1.69
CA ALA A 124 13.26 13.09 1.73
C ALA A 124 12.54 12.44 2.93
N ILE A 125 12.84 11.16 3.19
CA ILE A 125 12.37 10.46 4.40
C ILE A 125 12.94 11.15 5.64
N TYR A 126 14.27 11.33 5.69
CA TYR A 126 14.96 11.96 6.82
C TYR A 126 14.35 13.32 7.15
N SER A 127 14.28 14.24 6.18
CA SER A 127 13.74 15.59 6.37
C SER A 127 12.26 15.59 6.77
N SER A 128 11.46 14.66 6.25
CA SER A 128 10.05 14.53 6.66
C SER A 128 9.88 14.08 8.10
N LEU A 129 10.87 13.38 8.66
CA LEU A 129 10.87 12.90 10.03
C LEU A 129 11.59 13.87 10.98
N ASP A 130 12.51 14.67 10.45
CA ASP A 130 13.34 15.62 11.20
C ASP A 130 12.63 16.93 11.56
N ASP A 131 11.37 17.09 11.14
CA ASP A 131 10.54 18.25 11.44
C ASP A 131 10.43 18.45 12.97
N PRO A 132 10.80 19.63 13.51
CA PRO A 132 10.76 19.89 14.95
C PRO A 132 9.36 19.76 15.58
N THR A 133 8.29 19.92 14.80
CA THR A 133 6.91 19.64 15.27
C THR A 133 6.66 18.14 15.45
N PHE A 134 7.34 17.30 14.68
CA PHE A 134 7.35 15.85 14.87
C PHE A 134 8.23 15.44 16.05
N ARG A 135 9.39 16.11 16.24
CA ARG A 135 10.34 15.81 17.34
C ARG A 135 9.72 15.95 18.74
N SER A 136 8.85 16.93 18.97
CA SER A 136 8.18 17.10 20.27
C SER A 136 7.04 16.10 20.51
N ALA A 137 6.49 15.50 19.45
CA ALA A 137 5.54 14.38 19.52
C ALA A 137 6.21 12.99 19.49
N ASN A 138 7.55 12.94 19.42
CA ASN A 138 8.34 11.72 19.17
C ASN A 138 8.76 10.92 20.42
N THR A 139 8.23 11.24 21.59
CA THR A 139 8.35 10.41 22.80
C THR A 139 7.23 9.39 22.95
N CYS A 140 6.34 9.24 21.96
CA CYS A 140 5.43 8.11 21.93
C CYS A 140 6.25 6.83 21.70
N HIS A 141 6.85 6.29 22.77
CA HIS A 141 7.00 4.87 22.91
C HIS A 141 5.72 4.24 22.42
N ALA A 142 5.86 3.19 21.63
CA ALA A 142 4.70 2.38 21.38
C ALA A 142 4.35 1.82 22.76
N ASN A 143 3.40 2.44 23.45
CA ASN A 143 2.93 2.05 24.78
C ASN A 143 2.13 0.75 24.65
N TYR A 144 2.67 -0.21 23.89
CA TYR A 144 2.15 -1.54 23.81
C TYR A 144 2.38 -2.18 25.17
N ARG A 145 1.34 -2.80 25.67
CA ARG A 145 1.45 -3.66 26.85
C ARG A 145 2.37 -4.84 26.48
N ASP A 146 3.01 -5.45 27.48
CA ASP A 146 3.88 -6.62 27.25
C ASP A 146 3.19 -7.72 26.43
N ASP A 147 1.89 -7.90 26.64
CA ASP A 147 1.09 -8.86 25.88
C ASP A 147 0.95 -8.49 24.39
N GLU A 148 0.71 -7.21 24.08
CA GLU A 148 0.60 -6.72 22.70
C GLU A 148 1.97 -6.81 21.98
N TRP A 149 3.05 -6.63 22.73
CA TRP A 149 4.41 -6.83 22.23
C TRP A 149 4.69 -8.31 21.94
N ARG A 150 4.25 -9.23 22.81
CA ARG A 150 4.33 -10.68 22.55
C ARG A 150 3.58 -11.05 21.27
N VAL A 151 2.37 -10.52 21.05
CA VAL A 151 1.63 -10.72 19.79
C VAL A 151 2.44 -10.24 18.58
N PHE A 152 3.05 -9.06 18.66
CA PHE A 152 3.91 -8.57 17.57
C PHE A 152 5.09 -9.51 17.29
N GLN A 153 5.77 -9.99 18.33
CA GLN A 153 6.89 -10.93 18.21
C GLN A 153 6.43 -12.30 17.66
N SER A 154 5.25 -12.76 18.04
CA SER A 154 4.65 -14.00 17.53
C SER A 154 4.28 -13.93 16.04
N ILE A 155 3.82 -12.76 15.58
CA ILE A 155 3.51 -12.52 14.16
C ILE A 155 4.80 -12.34 13.34
N TRP A 156 5.80 -11.66 13.90
CA TRP A 156 7.02 -11.27 13.22
C TRP A 156 8.30 -11.74 13.93
N PRO A 157 8.50 -13.06 14.16
CA PRO A 157 9.58 -13.57 15.01
C PRO A 157 10.97 -13.20 14.50
N TRP A 158 11.17 -13.26 13.19
CA TRP A 158 12.42 -12.93 12.50
C TRP A 158 12.79 -11.45 12.52
N ILE A 159 11.88 -10.53 12.87
CA ILE A 159 12.21 -9.09 12.87
C ILE A 159 13.33 -8.76 13.87
N ASN A 160 13.47 -9.56 14.94
CA ASN A 160 14.49 -9.38 15.96
C ASN A 160 15.79 -10.15 15.65
N GLU A 161 15.73 -11.09 14.71
CA GLU A 161 16.82 -12.03 14.46
C GLU A 161 17.74 -11.44 13.40
N GLN A 162 19.05 -11.37 13.67
CA GLN A 162 20.03 -10.90 12.69
C GLN A 162 20.36 -11.99 11.65
N ARG A 163 19.34 -12.53 10.98
CA ARG A 163 19.48 -13.62 9.99
C ARG A 163 18.63 -13.39 8.76
N GLU A 164 18.96 -14.12 7.70
CA GLU A 164 18.11 -14.19 6.52
C GLU A 164 16.75 -14.82 6.84
N VAL A 165 15.69 -14.22 6.30
CA VAL A 165 14.31 -14.66 6.47
C VAL A 165 13.97 -15.61 5.32
N GLY A 166 13.58 -16.83 5.65
CA GLY A 166 13.13 -17.78 4.64
C GLY A 166 11.80 -17.34 4.01
N SER A 167 11.59 -17.66 2.74
CA SER A 167 10.36 -17.37 2.00
C SER A 167 9.10 -17.88 2.69
N GLN A 168 9.13 -19.10 3.25
CA GLN A 168 7.99 -19.69 3.96
C GLN A 168 7.63 -18.92 5.24
N GLU A 169 8.65 -18.49 5.98
CA GLU A 169 8.48 -17.72 7.21
C GLU A 169 7.90 -16.33 6.91
N LEU A 170 8.45 -15.66 5.90
CA LEU A 170 7.92 -14.39 5.39
C LEU A 170 6.46 -14.52 4.91
N ALA A 171 6.13 -15.60 4.20
CA ALA A 171 4.78 -15.89 3.75
C ALA A 171 3.83 -16.11 4.94
N ALA A 172 4.22 -16.96 5.89
CA ALA A 172 3.42 -17.29 7.07
C ALA A 172 3.15 -16.05 7.94
N SER A 173 4.19 -15.27 8.27
CA SER A 173 4.05 -14.00 9.01
C SER A 173 3.12 -13.00 8.31
N THR A 174 3.27 -12.85 7.00
CA THR A 174 2.47 -11.91 6.22
C THR A 174 1.00 -12.35 6.15
N LEU A 175 0.76 -13.65 5.93
CA LEU A 175 -0.58 -14.21 5.86
C LEU A 175 -1.28 -14.13 7.22
N ILE A 176 -0.61 -14.57 8.29
CA ILE A 176 -1.21 -14.59 9.63
C ILE A 176 -1.51 -13.17 10.13
N ALA A 177 -0.63 -12.18 9.90
CA ALA A 177 -0.87 -10.80 10.28
C ALA A 177 -2.18 -10.26 9.66
N THR A 178 -2.37 -10.53 8.37
CA THR A 178 -3.54 -10.05 7.62
C THR A 178 -4.79 -10.85 7.95
N LEU A 179 -4.66 -12.16 8.13
CA LEU A 179 -5.76 -13.02 8.57
C LEU A 179 -6.27 -12.59 9.95
N LEU A 180 -5.37 -12.42 10.93
CA LEU A 180 -5.72 -11.93 12.27
C LEU A 180 -6.36 -10.54 12.22
N GLN A 181 -5.86 -9.66 11.35
CA GLN A 181 -6.53 -8.38 11.10
C GLN A 181 -7.97 -8.60 10.67
N ARG A 182 -8.21 -9.40 9.62
CA ARG A 182 -9.57 -9.67 9.14
C ARG A 182 -10.46 -10.25 10.23
N LEU A 183 -9.97 -11.22 10.99
CA LEU A 183 -10.72 -11.92 12.03
C LEU A 183 -11.10 -10.98 13.18
N ALA A 184 -10.16 -10.17 13.68
CA ALA A 184 -10.42 -9.22 14.75
C ALA A 184 -11.51 -8.18 14.41
N TYR A 185 -11.73 -7.88 13.12
CA TYR A 185 -12.75 -6.92 12.66
C TYR A 185 -14.10 -7.56 12.28
N VAL A 186 -14.28 -8.88 12.38
CA VAL A 186 -15.54 -9.55 12.00
C VAL A 186 -16.67 -9.26 12.99
N ARG A 187 -16.37 -9.03 14.27
CA ARG A 187 -17.34 -8.66 15.31
C ARG A 187 -16.78 -7.58 16.24
N PRO A 188 -17.23 -6.32 16.11
CA PRO A 188 -16.87 -5.26 17.05
C PRO A 188 -17.31 -5.57 18.49
N GLU A 189 -18.40 -6.32 18.64
CA GLU A 189 -19.01 -6.69 19.93
C GLU A 189 -18.20 -7.75 20.70
N ASP A 190 -17.37 -8.55 20.03
CA ASP A 190 -16.48 -9.55 20.65
C ASP A 190 -15.25 -8.87 21.32
N GLY A 191 -15.33 -7.56 21.53
CA GLY A 191 -14.41 -6.77 22.34
C GLY A 191 -13.65 -5.68 21.60
N GLY A 192 -13.89 -5.40 20.32
CA GLY A 192 -13.13 -4.40 19.56
C GLY A 192 -13.92 -3.14 19.22
N THR A 193 -13.69 -2.02 19.91
CA THR A 193 -14.06 -0.72 19.33
C THR A 193 -13.10 -0.42 18.17
N GLN A 194 -13.61 0.04 17.01
CA GLN A 194 -12.81 0.39 15.82
C GLN A 194 -11.65 1.38 16.09
N ARG A 195 -11.62 2.01 17.28
CA ARG A 195 -10.62 3.00 17.69
C ARG A 195 -9.34 2.40 18.28
N GLN A 196 -9.26 1.10 18.54
CA GLN A 196 -8.06 0.52 19.16
C GLN A 196 -6.96 0.15 18.15
N PRO A 197 -5.67 0.20 18.54
CA PRO A 197 -4.57 -0.28 17.69
C PRO A 197 -4.72 -1.75 17.29
N PHE A 198 -4.24 -2.12 16.10
CA PHE A 198 -4.31 -3.48 15.55
C PHE A 198 -3.86 -4.56 16.55
N LEU A 199 -2.67 -4.41 17.14
CA LEU A 199 -2.12 -5.41 18.08
C LEU A 199 -2.97 -5.58 19.34
N ALA A 200 -3.58 -4.51 19.85
CA ALA A 200 -4.45 -4.55 21.02
C ALA A 200 -5.75 -5.32 20.73
N GLN A 201 -6.30 -5.15 19.52
CA GLN A 201 -7.48 -5.90 19.09
C GLN A 201 -7.17 -7.37 18.91
N VAL A 202 -6.04 -7.70 18.27
CA VAL A 202 -5.61 -9.08 18.07
C VAL A 202 -5.30 -9.77 19.40
N ASP A 203 -4.59 -9.13 20.33
CA ASP A 203 -4.31 -9.68 21.67
C ASP A 203 -5.60 -10.03 22.41
N ARG A 204 -6.56 -9.10 22.46
CA ARG A 204 -7.85 -9.33 23.13
C ARG A 204 -8.62 -10.47 22.50
N TRP A 205 -8.70 -10.50 21.17
CA TRP A 205 -9.41 -11.54 20.44
C TRP A 205 -8.73 -12.91 20.60
N ALA A 206 -7.41 -12.99 20.50
CA ALA A 206 -6.68 -14.25 20.69
C ALA A 206 -6.86 -14.80 22.10
N LYS A 207 -6.83 -13.95 23.13
CA LYS A 207 -7.12 -14.33 24.52
C LYS A 207 -8.55 -14.81 24.74
N SER A 208 -9.54 -14.23 24.05
CA SER A 208 -10.95 -14.65 24.24
C SER A 208 -11.24 -16.05 23.69
N ILE A 209 -10.36 -16.57 22.83
CA ILE A 209 -10.47 -17.91 22.24
C ILE A 209 -9.34 -18.86 22.66
N ASP A 210 -8.52 -18.45 23.64
CA ASP A 210 -7.36 -19.20 24.13
C ASP A 210 -6.41 -19.66 23.00
N LEU A 211 -6.11 -18.73 22.07
CA LEU A 211 -5.23 -18.97 20.93
C LEU A 211 -3.82 -18.45 21.21
N ASP A 212 -2.83 -19.33 21.08
CA ASP A 212 -1.43 -18.92 20.96
C ASP A 212 -1.11 -18.58 19.50
N ILE A 213 -0.60 -17.37 19.27
CA ILE A 213 -0.31 -16.89 17.91
C ILE A 213 1.07 -17.40 17.51
N CYS A 214 1.15 -18.10 16.38
CA CYS A 214 2.41 -18.56 15.82
C CYS A 214 2.45 -18.37 14.31
N ALA A 215 3.41 -17.59 13.81
CA ALA A 215 3.63 -17.36 12.38
C ALA A 215 4.31 -18.54 11.68
N SER A 216 3.69 -19.73 11.74
CA SER A 216 4.14 -20.94 11.08
C SER A 216 2.97 -21.64 10.37
N ARG A 217 3.28 -22.60 9.49
CA ARG A 217 2.23 -23.42 8.84
C ARG A 217 1.37 -24.14 9.88
N TYR A 218 2.00 -24.68 10.92
CA TYR A 218 1.32 -25.36 12.03
C TYR A 218 0.45 -24.38 12.83
N GLY A 219 0.97 -23.19 13.15
CA GLY A 219 0.21 -22.16 13.86
C GLY A 219 -1.01 -21.68 13.08
N ILE A 220 -0.90 -21.58 11.75
CA ILE A 220 -2.05 -21.25 10.88
C ILE A 220 -3.05 -22.41 10.83
N ASP A 221 -2.59 -23.66 10.70
CA ASP A 221 -3.46 -24.85 10.77
C ASP A 221 -4.27 -24.85 12.09
N GLU A 222 -3.61 -24.65 13.22
CA GLU A 222 -4.23 -24.61 14.54
C GLU A 222 -5.24 -23.47 14.66
N LEU A 223 -4.85 -22.26 14.26
CA LEU A 223 -5.73 -21.09 14.23
C LEU A 223 -7.03 -21.39 13.44
N LEU A 224 -6.92 -21.97 12.24
CA LEU A 224 -8.08 -22.23 11.39
C LEU A 224 -9.02 -23.28 11.99
N VAL A 225 -8.49 -24.30 12.67
CA VAL A 225 -9.28 -25.32 13.37
C VAL A 225 -9.99 -24.73 14.59
N ARG A 226 -9.33 -23.83 15.32
CA ARG A 226 -9.84 -23.25 16.57
C ARG A 226 -10.80 -22.07 16.35
N LEU A 227 -11.10 -21.68 15.11
CA LEU A 227 -12.04 -20.59 14.82
C LEU A 227 -13.43 -20.88 15.43
N PRO A 228 -13.89 -20.07 16.40
CA PRO A 228 -15.04 -20.44 17.24
C PRO A 228 -16.38 -20.26 16.54
N SER A 229 -16.49 -19.29 15.62
CA SER A 229 -17.76 -18.93 14.98
C SER A 229 -17.76 -19.18 13.48
N SER A 230 -18.94 -19.47 12.94
CA SER A 230 -19.17 -19.60 11.49
C SER A 230 -18.79 -18.32 10.72
N LEU A 231 -18.95 -17.14 11.35
CA LEU A 231 -18.54 -15.86 10.77
C LEU A 231 -17.02 -15.74 10.65
N HIS A 232 -16.26 -16.12 11.69
CA HIS A 232 -14.79 -16.14 11.62
C HIS A 232 -14.31 -17.12 10.55
N ARG A 233 -14.91 -18.32 10.48
CA ARG A 233 -14.61 -19.31 9.43
C ARG A 233 -14.91 -18.80 8.03
N ALA A 234 -16.05 -18.15 7.84
CA ALA A 234 -16.45 -17.57 6.55
C ALA A 234 -15.52 -16.42 6.15
N ALA A 235 -15.10 -15.58 7.10
CA ALA A 235 -14.14 -14.50 6.85
C ALA A 235 -12.75 -15.03 6.48
N ALA A 236 -12.26 -16.04 7.20
CA ALA A 236 -11.02 -16.73 6.87
C ALA A 236 -11.09 -17.37 5.48
N TYR A 237 -12.20 -18.05 5.15
CA TYR A 237 -12.41 -18.70 3.85
C TYR A 237 -12.38 -17.67 2.72
N ARG A 238 -13.13 -16.57 2.85
CA ARG A 238 -13.15 -15.50 1.85
C ARG A 238 -11.76 -14.90 1.63
N PHE A 239 -11.05 -14.60 2.71
CA PHE A 239 -9.70 -14.06 2.62
C PHE A 239 -8.73 -15.04 1.95
N LEU A 240 -8.72 -16.31 2.36
CA LEU A 240 -7.85 -17.31 1.73
C LEU A 240 -8.19 -17.52 0.25
N ASN A 241 -9.47 -17.44 -0.13
CA ASN A 241 -9.88 -17.52 -1.52
C ASN A 241 -9.37 -16.31 -2.32
N GLU A 242 -9.45 -15.10 -1.75
CA GLU A 242 -8.85 -13.90 -2.35
C GLU A 242 -7.33 -14.05 -2.55
N VAL A 243 -6.64 -14.67 -1.60
CA VAL A 243 -5.20 -14.93 -1.71
C VAL A 243 -4.90 -15.94 -2.81
N VAL A 244 -5.66 -17.03 -2.91
CA VAL A 244 -5.51 -18.02 -4.00
C VAL A 244 -5.77 -17.37 -5.35
N ASP A 245 -6.88 -16.64 -5.51
CA ASP A 245 -7.21 -15.93 -6.75
C ASP A 245 -6.10 -14.93 -7.13
N ALA A 246 -5.50 -14.25 -6.14
CA ALA A 246 -4.39 -13.32 -6.37
C ALA A 246 -3.09 -14.03 -6.79
N GLU A 247 -2.79 -15.18 -6.20
CA GLU A 247 -1.61 -15.99 -6.55
C GLU A 247 -1.71 -16.60 -7.95
N GLU A 248 -2.92 -16.95 -8.41
CA GLU A 248 -3.16 -17.39 -9.78
C GLU A 248 -2.82 -16.30 -10.82
N ILE A 249 -3.07 -15.04 -10.47
CA ILE A 249 -2.78 -13.88 -11.34
C ILE A 249 -1.30 -13.50 -11.26
N GLN A 250 -0.75 -13.44 -10.05
CA GLN A 250 0.63 -13.00 -9.80
C GLN A 250 1.26 -13.85 -8.67
N PRO A 251 2.04 -14.89 -9.03
CA PRO A 251 2.70 -15.73 -8.03
C PRO A 251 3.64 -14.95 -7.12
N SER A 252 3.54 -15.22 -5.82
CA SER A 252 4.39 -14.64 -4.77
C SER A 252 4.93 -15.74 -3.84
N VAL A 253 5.49 -15.37 -2.68
CA VAL A 253 5.84 -16.34 -1.62
C VAL A 253 4.64 -17.10 -1.06
N MET A 254 3.41 -16.62 -1.25
CA MET A 254 2.22 -17.28 -0.71
C MET A 254 1.98 -18.65 -1.33
N ARG A 255 2.45 -18.90 -2.57
CA ARG A 255 2.42 -20.23 -3.21
C ARG A 255 3.13 -21.33 -2.42
N GLU A 256 4.04 -20.95 -1.51
CA GLU A 256 4.74 -21.91 -0.66
C GLU A 256 3.88 -22.37 0.53
N LEU A 257 2.70 -21.79 0.73
CA LEU A 257 1.78 -22.18 1.79
C LEU A 257 0.73 -23.16 1.24
N PRO A 258 0.20 -24.07 2.10
CA PRO A 258 -0.82 -25.03 1.69
C PRO A 258 -2.23 -24.38 1.60
N LEU A 259 -2.36 -23.30 0.81
CA LEU A 259 -3.57 -22.47 0.72
C LEU A 259 -4.83 -23.28 0.36
N HIS A 260 -4.73 -24.15 -0.64
CA HIS A 260 -5.87 -24.99 -1.07
C HIS A 260 -6.29 -25.99 0.01
N ARG A 261 -5.35 -26.57 0.77
CA ARG A 261 -5.66 -27.46 1.90
C ARG A 261 -6.42 -26.70 2.98
N TRP A 262 -5.99 -25.48 3.31
CA TRP A 262 -6.69 -24.63 4.27
C TRP A 262 -8.09 -24.23 3.82
N LEU A 263 -8.28 -23.95 2.52
CA LEU A 263 -9.60 -23.70 1.95
C LEU A 263 -10.52 -24.91 2.08
N SER A 264 -10.04 -26.11 1.72
CA SER A 264 -10.81 -27.35 1.86
C SER A 264 -11.18 -27.64 3.31
N LEU A 265 -10.24 -27.43 4.25
CA LEU A 265 -10.51 -27.54 5.69
C LEU A 265 -11.64 -26.59 6.11
N LEU A 266 -11.54 -25.31 5.80
CA LEU A 266 -12.58 -24.33 6.15
C LEU A 266 -13.92 -24.65 5.50
N GLN A 267 -13.92 -25.13 4.26
CA GLN A 267 -15.13 -25.57 3.57
C GLN A 267 -15.80 -26.74 4.31
N SER A 268 -15.03 -27.73 4.77
CA SER A 268 -15.56 -28.83 5.58
C SER A 268 -16.10 -28.35 6.93
N LEU A 269 -15.41 -27.42 7.60
CA LEU A 269 -15.82 -26.88 8.90
C LEU A 269 -17.07 -26.00 8.81
N LEU A 270 -17.28 -25.35 7.65
CA LEU A 270 -18.49 -24.60 7.35
C LEU A 270 -19.66 -25.54 7.01
N ALA A 271 -19.40 -26.66 6.32
CA ALA A 271 -20.41 -27.66 6.00
C ALA A 271 -20.85 -28.49 7.23
N SER A 272 -19.94 -28.79 8.16
CA SER A 272 -20.22 -29.56 9.36
C SER A 272 -20.93 -28.75 10.46
N GLY A 273 -20.81 -27.42 10.44
CA GLY A 273 -21.42 -26.51 11.40
C GLY A 273 -22.85 -26.12 11.06
N SER A 274 -23.69 -27.08 10.66
CA SER A 274 -25.11 -26.86 10.33
C SER A 274 -25.94 -26.61 11.59
N ASP A 275 -25.67 -25.49 12.26
CA ASP A 275 -26.74 -24.67 12.82
C ASP A 275 -26.98 -23.54 11.82
N ALA A 276 -28.24 -23.40 11.43
CA ALA A 276 -28.71 -22.66 10.28
C ALA A 276 -28.20 -21.22 10.20
N LEU A 277 -27.26 -20.97 9.28
CA LEU A 277 -27.28 -19.77 8.44
C LEU A 277 -26.90 -20.21 7.02
N ALA A 278 -27.92 -20.57 6.26
CA ALA A 278 -27.85 -20.49 4.81
C ALA A 278 -27.25 -19.12 4.43
N PRO A 279 -26.42 -19.02 3.38
CA PRO A 279 -26.01 -17.72 2.89
C PRO A 279 -27.28 -17.02 2.42
N ASP A 280 -27.74 -16.05 3.21
CA ASP A 280 -28.73 -15.10 2.75
C ASP A 280 -28.12 -14.42 1.51
N ARG A 281 -28.57 -14.90 0.36
CA ARG A 281 -28.34 -14.32 -0.95
C ARG A 281 -29.17 -13.03 -1.08
N GLN A 282 -29.09 -12.11 -0.12
CA GLN A 282 -29.57 -10.73 -0.25
C GLN A 282 -29.35 -9.99 1.07
N SER A 283 -28.09 -9.81 1.47
CA SER A 283 -27.81 -8.51 2.09
C SER A 283 -27.85 -7.49 0.97
N ALA A 284 -29.06 -6.96 0.73
CA ALA A 284 -29.19 -5.60 0.24
C ALA A 284 -28.24 -4.79 1.13
N VAL A 285 -27.17 -4.29 0.53
CA VAL A 285 -26.35 -3.29 1.20
C VAL A 285 -27.32 -2.15 1.47
N ASP A 286 -27.73 -1.97 2.73
CA ASP A 286 -28.59 -0.85 3.09
C ASP A 286 -27.98 0.40 2.49
N SER A 287 -28.74 1.15 1.71
CA SER A 287 -28.28 2.39 1.06
C SER A 287 -27.66 3.35 2.09
N ALA A 288 -28.13 3.26 3.34
CA ALA A 288 -27.58 3.93 4.52
C ALA A 288 -26.15 3.46 4.87
N SER A 289 -25.89 2.14 4.87
CA SER A 289 -24.56 1.57 5.14
C SER A 289 -23.56 1.85 4.01
N LEU A 290 -24.00 1.92 2.75
CA LEU A 290 -23.15 2.27 1.62
C LEU A 290 -22.78 3.76 1.62
N ARG A 291 -23.75 4.64 1.90
CA ARG A 291 -23.52 6.09 2.06
C ARG A 291 -22.47 6.36 3.12
N GLN A 292 -22.62 5.76 4.30
CA GLN A 292 -21.67 5.91 5.40
C GLN A 292 -20.25 5.47 4.99
N ARG A 293 -20.11 4.32 4.31
CA ARG A 293 -18.80 3.84 3.85
C ARG A 293 -18.18 4.72 2.77
N ILE A 294 -18.97 5.37 1.92
CA ILE A 294 -18.49 6.32 0.91
C ILE A 294 -18.10 7.66 1.56
N GLU A 295 -18.80 8.07 2.62
CA GLU A 295 -18.43 9.23 3.44
C GLU A 295 -17.11 9.04 4.18
N GLU A 296 -16.81 7.82 4.60
CA GLU A 296 -15.54 7.42 5.22
C GLU A 296 -14.37 7.36 4.23
N LEU A 297 -14.61 7.37 2.91
CA LEU A 297 -13.54 7.40 1.91
C LEU A 297 -12.85 8.77 1.89
N TYR A 298 -11.51 8.76 2.01
CA TYR A 298 -10.64 9.91 1.79
C TYR A 298 -10.51 10.25 0.30
N VAL A 299 -11.62 10.68 -0.31
CA VAL A 299 -11.71 11.16 -1.69
C VAL A 299 -12.30 12.57 -1.75
N PRO A 300 -11.97 13.39 -2.76
CA PRO A 300 -12.55 14.73 -2.91
C PRO A 300 -14.08 14.70 -2.93
N ALA A 301 -14.72 15.73 -2.37
CA ALA A 301 -16.19 15.81 -2.21
C ALA A 301 -16.95 15.58 -3.54
N GLU A 302 -16.46 16.15 -4.63
CA GLU A 302 -17.03 15.95 -5.98
C GLU A 302 -17.01 14.48 -6.42
N LYS A 303 -15.90 13.77 -6.13
CA LYS A 303 -15.74 12.35 -6.46
C LYS A 303 -16.56 11.47 -5.54
N ARG A 304 -16.72 11.86 -4.28
CA ARG A 304 -17.58 11.19 -3.31
C ARG A 304 -19.04 11.24 -3.73
N GLN A 305 -19.54 12.43 -4.05
CA GLN A 305 -20.89 12.65 -4.55
C GLN A 305 -21.15 11.83 -5.82
N PHE A 306 -20.18 11.83 -6.72
CA PHE A 306 -20.27 11.04 -7.95
C PHE A 306 -20.34 9.53 -7.70
N LEU A 307 -19.56 8.99 -6.76
CA LEU A 307 -19.63 7.57 -6.38
C LEU A 307 -21.01 7.25 -5.80
N LEU A 308 -21.55 8.07 -4.90
CA LEU A 308 -22.89 7.90 -4.35
C LEU A 308 -23.93 7.79 -5.47
N GLU A 309 -23.90 8.69 -6.45
CA GLU A 309 -24.86 8.71 -7.56
C GLU A 309 -24.73 7.50 -8.50
N ILE A 310 -23.51 7.01 -8.76
CA ILE A 310 -23.31 5.77 -9.54
C ILE A 310 -23.93 4.59 -8.81
N PHE A 311 -23.68 4.45 -7.52
CA PHE A 311 -24.15 3.28 -6.76
C PHE A 311 -25.66 3.33 -6.52
N GLU A 312 -26.24 4.50 -6.26
CA GLU A 312 -27.70 4.68 -6.18
C GLU A 312 -28.40 4.34 -7.51
N ARG A 313 -27.79 4.72 -8.64
CA ARG A 313 -28.29 4.35 -9.98
C ARG A 313 -28.10 2.88 -10.31
N ALA A 314 -26.96 2.30 -9.94
CA ALA A 314 -26.71 0.87 -10.14
C ALA A 314 -27.67 0.01 -9.31
N ALA A 315 -27.99 0.43 -8.08
CA ALA A 315 -29.00 -0.20 -7.24
C ALA A 315 -30.40 -0.13 -7.89
N THR A 316 -30.80 1.04 -8.40
CA THR A 316 -32.10 1.22 -9.07
C THR A 316 -32.21 0.57 -10.46
N GLN A 317 -31.11 0.43 -11.21
CA GLN A 317 -31.07 -0.27 -12.50
C GLN A 317 -31.00 -1.80 -12.38
N ALA A 318 -30.36 -2.33 -11.33
CA ALA A 318 -30.28 -3.77 -11.08
C ALA A 318 -31.66 -4.41 -10.87
N GLU A 319 -32.65 -3.62 -10.45
CA GLU A 319 -34.05 -4.05 -10.32
C GLU A 319 -34.81 -4.09 -11.66
N ARG A 320 -34.32 -3.42 -12.72
CA ARG A 320 -35.10 -3.19 -13.95
C ARG A 320 -34.56 -3.87 -15.22
N GLU A 321 -33.28 -4.26 -15.32
CA GLU A 321 -32.73 -4.73 -16.60
C GLU A 321 -31.94 -6.07 -16.56
N ARG A 322 -32.19 -6.92 -17.56
CA ARG A 322 -31.40 -8.13 -17.89
C ARG A 322 -30.02 -7.77 -18.46
N PRO A 323 -29.02 -8.68 -18.36
CA PRO A 323 -27.61 -8.33 -18.27
C PRO A 323 -26.98 -8.17 -19.66
N LYS A 324 -26.98 -6.96 -20.23
CA LYS A 324 -26.14 -6.67 -21.40
C LYS A 324 -25.08 -5.58 -21.19
N HIS A 325 -25.22 -4.74 -20.16
CA HIS A 325 -24.23 -3.69 -19.86
C HIS A 325 -23.68 -3.70 -18.42
N GLY A 326 -24.16 -4.60 -17.55
CA GLY A 326 -23.87 -4.62 -16.11
C GLY A 326 -22.69 -5.49 -15.65
N ARG A 327 -21.58 -5.59 -16.39
CA ARG A 327 -20.40 -6.37 -15.93
C ARG A 327 -19.45 -5.61 -15.00
N ILE A 328 -19.57 -4.28 -14.90
CA ILE A 328 -18.57 -3.45 -14.20
C ILE A 328 -18.86 -3.39 -12.70
N PHE A 329 -20.12 -3.49 -12.30
CA PHE A 329 -20.53 -3.41 -10.90
C PHE A 329 -21.44 -4.57 -10.55
N LYS A 330 -20.87 -5.76 -10.34
CA LYS A 330 -21.57 -6.78 -9.55
C LYS A 330 -21.65 -6.23 -8.12
N LEU A 331 -22.85 -5.80 -7.73
CA LEU A 331 -23.20 -5.18 -6.44
C LEU A 331 -22.67 -5.96 -5.22
N HIS A 332 -22.37 -7.26 -5.37
CA HIS A 332 -21.83 -8.15 -4.34
C HIS A 332 -20.35 -7.95 -3.98
N ARG A 333 -19.61 -7.00 -4.60
CA ARG A 333 -18.20 -6.70 -4.25
C ARG A 333 -18.08 -5.37 -3.51
N ALA A 334 -18.55 -5.33 -2.26
CA ALA A 334 -18.25 -4.25 -1.31
C ALA A 334 -16.73 -4.14 -0.98
N ILE A 335 -15.93 -5.14 -1.36
CA ILE A 335 -14.47 -5.20 -1.22
C ILE A 335 -13.72 -4.19 -2.12
N SER A 336 -14.40 -3.43 -2.98
CA SER A 336 -13.70 -2.53 -3.88
C SER A 336 -14.28 -1.13 -3.97
N LEU A 337 -14.94 -0.56 -2.96
CA LEU A 337 -15.27 0.87 -3.02
C LEU A 337 -14.00 1.74 -3.14
N GLU A 338 -12.97 1.43 -2.36
CA GLU A 338 -11.64 2.05 -2.47
C GLU A 338 -10.96 1.73 -3.80
N VAL A 339 -11.04 0.48 -4.26
CA VAL A 339 -10.40 0.04 -5.52
C VAL A 339 -11.11 0.66 -6.73
N VAL A 340 -12.43 0.74 -6.72
CA VAL A 340 -13.26 1.43 -7.73
C VAL A 340 -12.97 2.92 -7.69
N ALA A 341 -12.92 3.54 -6.50
CA ALA A 341 -12.55 4.95 -6.36
C ALA A 341 -11.11 5.22 -6.84
N ALA A 342 -10.20 4.26 -6.67
CA ALA A 342 -8.83 4.33 -7.16
C ALA A 342 -8.73 4.10 -8.68
N ASP A 343 -9.55 3.23 -9.26
CA ASP A 343 -9.54 2.94 -10.69
C ASP A 343 -10.38 3.94 -11.51
N ILE A 344 -11.31 4.65 -10.90
CA ILE A 344 -12.07 5.72 -11.58
C ILE A 344 -11.30 7.04 -11.51
N CYS A 345 -11.21 7.73 -12.64
CA CYS A 345 -10.67 9.08 -12.76
C CYS A 345 -11.72 10.03 -13.33
N MET A 346 -11.96 11.15 -12.63
CA MET A 346 -12.75 12.26 -13.15
C MET A 346 -12.06 12.92 -14.35
N PRO A 347 -12.74 13.70 -15.19
CA PRO A 347 -12.13 14.27 -16.41
C PRO A 347 -10.89 15.12 -16.12
N HIS A 348 -10.92 15.93 -15.06
CA HIS A 348 -9.76 16.72 -14.65
C HIS A 348 -8.61 15.85 -14.09
N GLU A 349 -8.93 14.72 -13.42
CA GLU A 349 -7.94 13.76 -12.95
C GLU A 349 -7.29 13.04 -14.12
N ALA A 350 -8.06 12.64 -15.13
CA ALA A 350 -7.57 12.02 -16.36
C ALA A 350 -6.63 12.95 -17.14
N ILE A 351 -6.99 14.24 -17.27
CA ILE A 351 -6.13 15.26 -17.90
C ILE A 351 -4.78 15.37 -17.16
N ARG A 352 -4.82 15.46 -15.83
CA ARG A 352 -3.61 15.49 -14.99
C ARG A 352 -2.81 14.20 -15.09
N TYR A 353 -3.49 13.05 -15.09
CA TYR A 353 -2.89 11.73 -15.14
C TYR A 353 -2.10 11.51 -16.44
N LEU A 354 -2.70 11.89 -17.56
CA LEU A 354 -2.09 11.81 -18.88
C LEU A 354 -1.03 12.92 -19.11
N ARG A 355 -0.88 13.87 -18.18
CA ARG A 355 0.02 15.03 -18.26
C ARG A 355 -0.15 15.84 -19.55
N LEU A 356 -1.36 15.81 -20.11
CA LEU A 356 -1.74 16.58 -21.29
C LEU A 356 -2.17 17.95 -20.78
N GLY A 357 -1.21 18.82 -20.43
CA GLY A 357 -1.50 20.11 -19.79
C GLY A 357 -2.55 20.89 -20.58
N HIS A 358 -3.76 21.07 -20.04
CA HIS A 358 -4.93 21.79 -20.58
C HIS A 358 -5.24 21.70 -22.10
N CYS A 359 -4.59 20.84 -22.89
CA CYS A 359 -4.78 20.69 -24.32
C CYS A 359 -6.05 19.88 -24.58
N GLN A 360 -7.20 20.55 -24.40
CA GLN A 360 -8.53 20.09 -24.79
C GLN A 360 -8.57 19.44 -26.19
N PRO A 361 -7.86 19.96 -27.22
CA PRO A 361 -7.84 19.35 -28.55
C PRO A 361 -7.27 17.93 -28.58
N LEU A 362 -6.27 17.64 -27.75
CA LEU A 362 -5.61 16.33 -27.73
C LEU A 362 -6.48 15.28 -27.03
N VAL A 363 -7.18 15.65 -25.96
CA VAL A 363 -8.17 14.78 -25.31
C VAL A 363 -9.33 14.48 -26.27
N ILE A 364 -9.79 15.48 -27.03
CA ILE A 364 -10.82 15.29 -28.06
C ILE A 364 -10.31 14.35 -29.17
N ALA A 365 -9.07 14.51 -29.63
CA ALA A 365 -8.47 13.63 -30.63
C ALA A 365 -8.36 12.17 -30.12
N LEU A 366 -7.89 11.96 -28.89
CA LEU A 366 -7.82 10.63 -28.26
C LEU A 366 -9.19 9.96 -28.12
N ARG A 367 -10.26 10.75 -27.89
CA ARG A 367 -11.65 10.23 -27.89
C ARG A 367 -12.12 9.87 -29.30
N ARG A 368 -11.84 10.71 -30.30
CA ARG A 368 -12.21 10.45 -31.71
C ARG A 368 -11.51 9.21 -32.27
N CYS A 369 -10.31 8.91 -31.80
CA CYS A 369 -9.56 7.71 -32.19
C CYS A 369 -9.89 6.47 -31.33
N ASP A 370 -10.89 6.53 -30.44
CA ASP A 370 -11.28 5.42 -29.55
C ASP A 370 -10.16 4.92 -28.60
N LEU A 371 -9.08 5.69 -28.46
CA LEU A 371 -7.94 5.38 -27.59
C LEU A 371 -8.21 5.75 -26.13
N LEU A 372 -9.11 6.69 -25.89
CA LEU A 372 -9.58 7.07 -24.56
C LEU A 372 -11.12 7.00 -24.51
N ARG A 373 -11.64 5.89 -23.98
CA ARG A 373 -13.08 5.69 -23.82
C ARG A 373 -13.57 6.37 -22.55
N ALA A 374 -14.50 7.29 -22.74
CA ALA A 374 -15.23 7.92 -21.66
C ALA A 374 -16.44 7.05 -21.31
N TRP A 375 -16.58 6.74 -20.02
CA TRP A 375 -17.78 6.09 -19.49
C TRP A 375 -18.75 7.18 -19.03
N GLN A 376 -20.03 7.00 -19.32
CA GLN A 376 -21.09 7.93 -18.93
C GLN A 376 -22.07 7.24 -17.99
N THR A 377 -22.43 7.94 -16.91
CA THR A 377 -23.50 7.52 -15.99
C THR A 377 -24.38 8.73 -15.70
N GLY A 378 -25.39 8.92 -16.54
CA GLY A 378 -26.21 10.14 -16.61
C GLY A 378 -25.39 11.39 -16.99
N PRO A 379 -25.39 12.48 -16.20
CA PRO A 379 -24.70 13.72 -16.57
C PRO A 379 -23.17 13.65 -16.35
N HIS A 380 -22.69 12.59 -15.72
CA HIS A 380 -21.30 12.47 -15.32
C HIS A 380 -20.50 11.60 -16.27
N GLN A 381 -19.26 12.03 -16.49
CA GLN A 381 -18.31 11.36 -17.35
C GLN A 381 -17.06 10.98 -16.54
N PHE A 382 -16.58 9.76 -16.72
CA PHE A 382 -15.37 9.27 -16.05
C PHE A 382 -14.52 8.38 -16.97
N TYR A 383 -13.31 8.08 -16.51
CA TYR A 383 -12.34 7.27 -17.21
C TYR A 383 -11.80 6.18 -16.29
N LEU A 384 -11.43 5.04 -16.85
CA LEU A 384 -10.74 3.99 -16.09
C LEU A 384 -9.23 4.24 -16.11
N ARG A 385 -8.61 4.17 -14.94
CA ARG A 385 -7.16 4.37 -14.76
C ARG A 385 -6.40 3.28 -15.49
N SER A 386 -6.83 2.02 -15.38
CA SER A 386 -6.28 0.89 -16.14
C SER A 386 -6.21 1.14 -17.65
N GLN A 387 -7.24 1.76 -18.24
CA GLN A 387 -7.25 2.12 -19.67
C GLN A 387 -6.22 3.21 -19.99
N MET A 388 -6.09 4.21 -19.13
CA MET A 388 -5.10 5.28 -19.29
C MET A 388 -3.67 4.79 -19.11
N GLU A 389 -3.43 3.88 -18.17
CA GLU A 389 -2.13 3.23 -17.96
C GLU A 389 -1.72 2.42 -19.18
N GLY A 390 -2.62 1.57 -19.70
CA GLY A 390 -2.35 0.80 -20.93
C GLY A 390 -2.10 1.69 -22.15
N MET A 391 -2.78 2.84 -22.24
CA MET A 391 -2.54 3.82 -23.30
C MET A 391 -1.17 4.50 -23.14
N LEU A 392 -0.81 4.97 -21.94
CA LEU A 392 0.49 5.58 -21.67
C LEU A 392 1.64 4.61 -21.92
N GLU A 393 1.45 3.33 -21.60
CA GLU A 393 2.43 2.30 -21.88
C GLU A 393 2.63 2.12 -23.40
N LYS A 394 1.54 2.06 -24.18
CA LYS A 394 1.61 2.03 -25.65
C LYS A 394 2.29 3.28 -26.22
N LEU A 395 1.91 4.46 -25.76
CA LEU A 395 2.54 5.72 -26.18
C LEU A 395 4.02 5.74 -25.84
N THR A 396 4.43 5.22 -24.69
CA THR A 396 5.83 5.12 -24.28
C THR A 396 6.62 4.15 -25.16
N ARG A 397 6.02 3.01 -25.54
CA ARG A 397 6.65 2.03 -26.46
C ARG A 397 6.86 2.59 -27.86
N HIS A 398 5.96 3.46 -28.32
CA HIS A 398 6.02 4.07 -29.66
C HIS A 398 6.60 5.49 -29.66
N ALA A 399 6.98 6.02 -28.49
CA ALA A 399 7.62 7.32 -28.39
C ALA A 399 9.08 7.19 -28.85
N HIS A 400 9.37 7.73 -30.02
CA HIS A 400 10.75 8.01 -30.41
C HIS A 400 11.22 9.30 -29.73
N PRO A 401 12.51 9.41 -29.35
CA PRO A 401 13.08 10.69 -28.96
C PRO A 401 12.74 11.72 -30.04
N PHE A 402 12.18 12.87 -29.66
CA PHE A 402 12.07 13.98 -30.58
C PHE A 402 13.49 14.42 -30.91
N GLU A 403 13.99 14.04 -32.08
CA GLU A 403 15.17 14.64 -32.70
C GLU A 403 14.80 16.05 -33.12
N GLY A 404 14.64 16.93 -32.13
CA GLY A 404 14.45 18.34 -32.39
C GLY A 404 15.65 18.82 -33.18
N GLN A 405 15.42 19.28 -34.40
CA GLN A 405 16.40 20.07 -35.15
C GLN A 405 16.91 21.14 -34.18
N THR A 406 18.16 21.01 -33.75
CA THR A 406 18.91 21.98 -32.94
C THR A 406 19.24 23.22 -33.77
N GLY A 407 18.20 23.87 -34.28
CA GLY A 407 18.25 24.98 -35.21
C GLY A 407 17.03 25.87 -35.06
N LEU A 408 16.83 26.46 -33.88
CA LEU A 408 16.07 27.70 -33.78
C LEU A 408 16.92 28.76 -33.04
N PRO A 409 17.02 29.99 -33.59
CA PRO A 409 17.97 31.02 -33.16
C PRO A 409 17.54 31.70 -31.84
N PRO A 410 18.46 32.40 -31.15
CA PRO A 410 18.17 33.04 -29.88
C PRO A 410 17.29 34.27 -30.09
N VAL A 411 16.04 34.20 -29.61
CA VAL A 411 15.14 35.35 -29.42
C VAL A 411 14.44 35.06 -28.09
N PHE A 412 14.61 35.83 -27.02
CA PHE A 412 14.12 37.20 -26.88
C PHE A 412 15.09 38.09 -26.10
N ARG A 413 15.42 39.23 -26.72
CA ARG A 413 15.85 40.45 -26.03
C ARG A 413 14.67 40.95 -25.20
N THR A 414 14.87 41.13 -23.91
CA THR A 414 14.01 41.98 -23.08
C THR A 414 14.20 43.43 -23.51
N HIS A 415 13.20 44.01 -24.18
CA HIS A 415 13.08 45.45 -24.26
C HIS A 415 12.72 45.97 -22.86
N ARG A 416 13.64 46.73 -22.26
CA ARG A 416 13.28 47.78 -21.30
C ARG A 416 12.43 48.80 -22.05
N MET A 417 11.27 49.14 -21.50
CA MET A 417 10.74 50.49 -21.62
C MET A 417 10.51 51.01 -20.21
N THR A 418 10.99 52.24 -20.05
CA THR A 418 10.72 53.22 -19.01
C THR A 418 9.24 53.37 -18.69
#